data_AF-A0A955Y7K3-F1
#
_entry.id   AF-A0A955Y7K3-F1
#
_cell.length_a   1.000
_cell.length_b   1.000
_cell.length_c   1.000
_cell.angle_alpha   90.00
_cell.angle_beta   90.00
_cell.angle_gamma   90.00
#
_symmetry.space_group_name_H-M   'P 1'
#
loop_
_entity.id
_entity.type
_entity.pdbx_description
1 polymer ?
#
loop_
_entity_poly.entity_id
_entity_poly.type
_entity_poly.pdbx_seq_one_letter_code
_entity_poly.pdbx_strand_id
1 'polypeptide(L)'
;RLLELLLEHPSTLVAWADAEAALRLAAQWSQGRLVAPESACNAVVQNLGRGRARLRGVLAGAPDVLVRAFLSTPDPWSRLSAALARLTERWAYSELESHFAMGSDVTLAATCSMPATVIPDPLPEATRPSVRAWVLLVVLRGRLTMLRAWIAGRPLGKDSTWDRLQRAIPEALADGRASRKRGYDRLRAHLEDDLDPILTEIATTVLEVSRLDPTALGRALKAEVLRTTSWVWTDDVPAPTIGFPPFCACAVAAVEWLADHNHLEPR
;
A
#
# COMPACT_ATOMS: atom_id res chain seq x y z
N ARG A 1 10.18 38.49 18.90
CA ARG A 1 10.08 37.13 19.44
C ARG A 1 9.38 36.15 18.49
N LEU A 2 8.05 36.18 18.27
CA LEU A 2 7.40 35.24 17.33
C LEU A 2 7.86 35.45 15.87
N LEU A 3 8.03 36.70 15.44
CA LEU A 3 8.59 37.05 14.13
C LEU A 3 10.02 36.51 13.95
N GLU A 4 10.89 36.72 14.94
CA GLU A 4 12.28 36.22 14.93
C GLU A 4 12.31 34.69 14.88
N LEU A 5 11.47 34.01 15.68
CA LEU A 5 11.37 32.55 15.70
C LEU A 5 10.86 31.98 14.37
N LEU A 6 9.93 32.67 13.68
CA LEU A 6 9.43 32.28 12.36
C LEU A 6 10.43 32.57 11.22
N LEU A 7 11.29 33.57 11.38
CA LEU A 7 12.40 33.86 10.46
C LEU A 7 13.57 32.90 10.64
N GLU A 8 13.88 32.50 11.88
CA GLU A 8 14.89 31.49 12.21
C GLU A 8 14.46 30.08 11.81
N HIS A 9 13.16 29.80 11.88
CA HIS A 9 12.59 28.49 11.54
C HIS A 9 11.38 28.61 10.59
N PRO A 10 11.60 29.01 9.32
CA PRO A 10 10.53 29.18 8.33
C PRO A 10 9.79 27.87 7.99
N SER A 11 10.39 26.71 8.28
CA SER A 11 9.74 25.40 8.21
C SER A 11 8.53 25.27 9.16
N THR A 12 8.48 26.07 10.23
CA THR A 12 7.35 26.10 11.18
C THR A 12 6.05 26.57 10.50
N LEU A 13 6.13 27.44 9.49
CA LEU A 13 4.97 27.85 8.70
C LEU A 13 4.33 26.68 7.94
N VAL A 14 5.12 25.68 7.55
CA VAL A 14 4.62 24.47 6.90
C VAL A 14 3.77 23.65 7.86
N ALA A 15 4.25 23.46 9.10
CA ALA A 15 3.51 22.75 10.14
C ALA A 15 2.19 23.44 10.51
N TRP A 16 2.18 24.77 10.52
CA TRP A 16 0.97 25.56 10.77
C TRP A 16 -0.05 25.47 9.64
N ALA A 17 0.40 25.55 8.37
CA ALA A 17 -0.47 25.37 7.22
C ALA A 17 -1.10 23.96 7.21
N ASP A 18 -0.34 22.94 7.61
CA ASP A 18 -0.84 21.57 7.73
C ASP A 18 -1.89 21.43 8.84
N ALA A 19 -1.65 22.04 10.01
CA ALA A 19 -2.59 22.03 11.12
C ALA A 19 -3.91 22.74 10.75
N GLU A 20 -3.84 23.89 10.09
CA GLU A 20 -5.04 24.61 9.63
C GLU A 20 -5.82 23.80 8.58
N ALA A 21 -5.13 23.18 7.64
CA ALA A 21 -5.77 22.36 6.62
C ALA A 21 -6.43 21.11 7.21
N ALA A 22 -5.78 20.45 8.18
CA ALA A 22 -6.35 19.32 8.90
C ALA A 22 -7.63 19.71 9.66
N LEU A 23 -7.63 20.88 10.32
CA LEU A 23 -8.80 21.37 11.04
C LEU A 23 -9.96 21.76 10.12
N ARG A 24 -9.67 22.41 8.99
CA ARG A 24 -10.71 22.74 7.98
C ARG A 24 -11.32 21.47 7.38
N LEU A 25 -10.49 20.45 7.13
CA LEU A 25 -10.95 19.17 6.61
C LEU A 25 -11.83 18.42 7.62
N ALA A 26 -11.40 18.35 8.88
CA ALA A 26 -12.20 17.80 9.98
C ALA A 26 -13.54 18.51 10.13
N ALA A 27 -13.55 19.85 10.02
CA ALA A 27 -14.78 20.64 10.06
C ALA A 27 -15.74 20.29 8.90
N GLN A 28 -15.23 20.12 7.68
CA GLN A 28 -16.05 19.75 6.52
C GLN A 28 -16.61 18.32 6.62
N TRP A 29 -15.83 17.37 7.15
CA TRP A 29 -16.33 16.02 7.44
C TRP A 29 -17.40 16.03 8.53
N SER A 30 -17.21 16.80 9.60
CA SER A 30 -18.20 16.91 10.68
C SER A 30 -19.53 17.53 10.23
N GLN A 31 -19.54 18.26 9.12
CA GLN A 31 -20.74 18.87 8.54
C GLN A 31 -21.42 17.99 7.49
N GLY A 32 -20.94 16.76 7.27
CA GLY A 32 -21.49 15.84 6.25
C GLY A 32 -21.31 16.33 4.80
N ARG A 33 -20.49 17.37 4.58
CA ARG A 33 -20.27 17.98 3.26
C ARG A 33 -19.31 17.19 2.38
N LEU A 34 -18.54 16.28 2.97
CA LEU A 34 -17.59 15.43 2.28
C LEU A 34 -18.03 13.97 2.40
N VAL A 35 -18.22 13.34 1.25
CA VAL A 35 -18.65 11.95 1.12
C VAL A 35 -17.39 11.07 1.12
N ALA A 36 -17.23 10.26 2.18
CA ALA A 36 -16.15 9.28 2.38
C ALA A 36 -14.75 9.83 2.77
N PRO A 37 -14.35 9.74 4.05
CA PRO A 37 -13.03 10.15 4.55
C PRO A 37 -11.86 9.43 3.85
N GLU A 38 -12.00 8.13 3.57
CA GLU A 38 -10.92 7.28 3.05
C GLU A 38 -10.51 7.60 1.60
N SER A 39 -11.49 7.87 0.72
CA SER A 39 -11.22 8.23 -0.68
C SER A 39 -10.75 9.69 -0.80
N ALA A 40 -11.25 10.58 0.06
CA ALA A 40 -10.83 11.98 0.14
C ALA A 40 -9.41 12.13 0.72
N CYS A 41 -9.00 11.27 1.65
CA CYS A 41 -7.71 11.37 2.33
C CYS A 41 -6.52 11.34 1.35
N ASN A 42 -6.56 10.46 0.34
CA ASN A 42 -5.50 10.41 -0.68
C ASN A 42 -5.41 11.69 -1.52
N ALA A 43 -6.55 12.27 -1.90
CA ALA A 43 -6.59 13.52 -2.65
C ALA A 43 -6.14 14.70 -1.78
N VAL A 44 -6.51 14.71 -0.51
CA VAL A 44 -6.07 15.71 0.48
C VAL A 44 -4.57 15.62 0.68
N VAL A 45 -4.01 14.44 0.95
CA VAL A 45 -2.56 14.23 1.17
C VAL A 45 -1.76 14.65 -0.07
N GLN A 46 -2.25 14.36 -1.28
CA GLN A 46 -1.59 14.79 -2.52
C GLN A 46 -1.63 16.31 -2.71
N ASN A 47 -2.76 16.96 -2.44
CA ASN A 47 -2.86 18.42 -2.53
C ASN A 47 -2.07 19.12 -1.43
N LEU A 48 -2.02 18.57 -0.22
CA LEU A 48 -1.14 19.02 0.86
C LEU A 48 0.33 18.88 0.47
N GLY A 49 0.74 17.74 -0.11
CA GLY A 49 2.10 17.55 -0.61
C GLY A 49 2.50 18.59 -1.66
N ARG A 50 1.61 18.88 -2.62
CA ARG A 50 1.81 19.93 -3.63
C ARG A 50 1.84 21.33 -3.01
N GLY A 51 0.96 21.59 -2.03
CA GLY A 51 0.92 22.84 -1.25
C GLY A 51 2.22 23.07 -0.48
N ARG A 52 2.72 22.05 0.22
CA ARG A 52 4.01 22.06 0.92
C ARG A 52 5.18 22.34 -0.02
N ALA A 53 5.22 21.67 -1.18
CA ALA A 53 6.27 21.89 -2.18
C ALA A 53 6.27 23.33 -2.71
N ARG A 54 5.09 23.88 -3.00
CA ARG A 54 4.94 25.29 -3.42
C ARG A 54 5.32 26.26 -2.30
N LEU A 55 4.85 26.03 -1.08
CA LEU A 55 5.18 26.86 0.08
C LEU A 55 6.69 26.85 0.36
N ARG A 56 7.35 25.69 0.30
CA ARG A 56 8.81 25.58 0.41
C ARG A 56 9.53 26.31 -0.71
N GLY A 57 9.04 26.21 -1.95
CA GLY A 57 9.59 26.94 -3.09
C GLY A 57 9.50 28.46 -2.90
N VAL A 58 8.37 28.96 -2.40
CA VAL A 58 8.21 30.40 -2.12
C VAL A 58 9.02 30.84 -0.90
N LEU A 59 9.10 30.01 0.16
CA LEU A 59 9.95 30.26 1.33
C LEU A 59 11.44 30.30 0.98
N ALA A 60 11.89 29.53 0.00
CA ALA A 60 13.28 29.55 -0.46
C ALA A 60 13.63 30.84 -1.23
N GLY A 61 12.66 31.47 -1.91
CA GLY A 61 12.89 32.66 -2.72
C GLY A 61 12.64 33.99 -2.00
N ALA A 62 11.71 34.03 -1.04
CA ALA A 62 11.34 35.26 -0.32
C ALA A 62 10.71 34.96 1.06
N PRO A 63 11.49 34.41 2.03
CA PRO A 63 10.97 34.00 3.33
C PRO A 63 10.36 35.17 4.12
N ASP A 64 11.00 36.33 4.09
CA ASP A 64 10.57 37.51 4.86
C ASP A 64 9.21 38.05 4.42
N VAL A 65 8.87 37.93 3.13
CA VAL A 65 7.61 38.41 2.57
C VAL A 65 6.46 37.51 3.04
N LEU A 66 6.67 36.19 3.05
CA LEU A 66 5.70 35.21 3.52
C LEU A 66 5.47 35.28 5.02
N VAL A 67 6.55 35.40 5.81
CA VAL A 67 6.44 35.54 7.27
C VAL A 67 5.69 36.83 7.63
N ARG A 68 5.98 37.95 6.95
CA ARG A 68 5.24 39.20 7.14
C ARG A 68 3.77 39.10 6.72
N ALA A 69 3.48 38.45 5.59
CA ALA A 69 2.10 38.20 5.16
C ALA A 69 1.33 37.34 6.17
N PHE A 70 1.96 36.28 6.70
CA PHE A 70 1.38 35.43 7.73
C PHE A 70 1.06 36.22 9.01
N LEU A 71 2.00 37.03 9.49
CA LEU A 71 1.82 37.86 10.69
C LEU A 71 0.84 39.02 10.48
N SER A 72 0.65 39.47 9.24
CA SER A 72 -0.38 40.45 8.89
C SER A 72 -1.80 39.87 8.84
N THR A 73 -1.93 38.54 8.86
CA THR A 73 -3.24 37.88 8.92
C THR A 73 -3.81 38.09 10.32
N PRO A 74 -5.02 38.66 10.49
CA PRO A 74 -5.56 38.90 11.81
C PRO A 74 -5.85 37.58 12.54
N ASP A 75 -5.09 37.37 13.60
CA ASP A 75 -5.33 36.41 14.67
C ASP A 75 -5.43 34.92 14.25
N PRO A 76 -4.35 34.36 13.65
CA PRO A 76 -4.31 32.97 13.23
C PRO A 76 -4.40 32.01 14.42
N TRP A 77 -3.87 32.40 15.59
CA TRP A 77 -3.88 31.59 16.79
C TRP A 77 -5.25 31.50 17.45
N SER A 78 -6.02 32.60 17.50
CA SER A 78 -7.39 32.52 18.03
C SER A 78 -8.32 31.76 17.10
N ARG A 79 -8.15 31.87 15.78
CA ARG A 79 -8.91 31.09 14.79
C ARG A 79 -8.62 29.60 14.92
N LEU A 80 -7.35 29.24 15.12
CA LEU A 80 -6.92 27.87 15.36
C LEU A 80 -7.47 27.33 16.70
N SER A 81 -7.31 28.10 17.78
CA SER A 81 -7.76 27.73 19.13
C SER A 81 -9.29 27.60 19.19
N ALA A 82 -10.04 28.52 18.57
CA ALA A 82 -11.49 28.44 18.50
C ALA A 82 -11.97 27.28 17.61
N ALA A 83 -11.23 26.93 16.55
CA ALA A 83 -11.53 25.75 15.75
C ALA A 83 -11.29 24.45 16.53
N LEU A 84 -10.19 24.36 17.29
CA LEU A 84 -9.87 23.23 18.17
C LEU A 84 -10.90 23.08 19.30
N ALA A 85 -11.30 24.19 19.95
CA ALA A 85 -12.31 24.19 20.99
C ALA A 85 -13.66 23.66 20.47
N ARG A 86 -14.12 24.13 19.31
CA ARG A 86 -15.37 23.64 18.70
C ARG A 86 -15.29 22.17 18.27
N LEU A 87 -14.11 21.69 17.85
CA LEU A 87 -13.91 20.30 17.47
C LEU A 87 -13.95 19.39 18.70
N THR A 88 -13.22 19.76 19.76
CA THR A 88 -13.17 19.01 21.02
C THR A 88 -14.52 18.99 21.71
N GLU A 89 -15.25 20.11 21.70
CA GLU A 89 -16.63 20.19 22.20
C GLU A 89 -17.57 19.27 21.43
N ARG A 90 -17.55 19.28 20.10
CA ARG A 90 -18.40 18.39 19.28
C ARG A 90 -18.02 16.92 19.40
N TRP A 91 -16.73 16.63 19.52
CA TRP A 91 -16.27 15.28 19.80
C TRP A 91 -16.80 14.84 21.17
N ALA A 92 -16.67 15.67 22.21
CA ALA A 92 -17.22 15.39 23.53
C ALA A 92 -18.75 15.16 23.49
N TYR A 93 -19.51 15.95 22.72
CA TYR A 93 -20.95 15.70 22.54
C TYR A 93 -21.25 14.42 21.75
N SER A 94 -20.48 14.10 20.70
CA SER A 94 -20.60 12.84 19.97
C SER A 94 -20.32 11.64 20.85
N GLU A 95 -19.34 11.73 21.75
CA GLU A 95 -19.02 10.69 22.73
C GLU A 95 -20.13 10.57 23.79
N LEU A 96 -20.70 11.69 24.25
CA LEU A 96 -21.84 11.71 25.16
C LEU A 96 -23.11 11.10 24.54
N GLU A 97 -23.40 11.38 23.27
CA GLU A 97 -24.49 10.76 22.49
C GLU A 97 -24.27 9.25 22.29
N SER A 98 -23.02 8.80 22.32
CA SER A 98 -22.62 7.39 22.22
C SER A 98 -22.64 6.65 23.58
N HIS A 99 -23.27 7.23 24.61
CA HIS A 99 -23.34 6.72 25.98
C HIS A 99 -21.99 6.52 26.68
N PHE A 100 -21.02 7.41 26.45
CA PHE A 100 -19.77 7.41 27.21
C PHE A 100 -20.03 7.76 28.69
N ALA A 101 -19.98 6.77 29.58
CA ALA A 101 -20.04 6.95 31.03
C ALA A 101 -18.63 6.85 31.63
N MET A 102 -18.15 7.93 32.25
CA MET A 102 -16.94 7.90 33.10
C MET A 102 -17.27 7.21 34.43
N GLY A 103 -17.33 5.88 34.44
CA GLY A 103 -17.50 5.07 35.64
C GLY A 103 -16.52 3.90 35.63
N SER A 104 -15.77 3.72 36.72
CA SER A 104 -14.77 2.66 36.87
C SER A 104 -15.34 1.23 36.90
N ASP A 105 -16.66 1.07 36.93
CA ASP A 105 -17.34 -0.22 37.13
C ASP A 105 -18.27 -0.64 35.99
N VAL A 106 -18.12 -0.08 34.78
CA VAL A 106 -18.90 -0.52 33.62
C VAL A 106 -17.98 -0.93 32.48
N THR A 107 -17.78 -2.23 32.35
CA THR A 107 -17.21 -2.88 31.17
C THR A 107 -18.20 -2.75 30.01
N LEU A 108 -18.14 -1.64 29.30
CA LEU A 108 -18.64 -1.58 27.93
C LEU A 108 -17.45 -1.33 27.03
N ALA A 109 -16.87 -2.46 26.62
CA ALA A 109 -16.15 -2.51 25.38
C ALA A 109 -17.02 -1.81 24.34
N ALA A 110 -16.50 -0.74 23.73
CA ALA A 110 -16.82 -0.53 22.32
C ALA A 110 -16.72 -1.93 21.70
N THR A 111 -17.63 -2.31 20.81
CA THR A 111 -17.25 -3.31 19.81
C THR A 111 -16.13 -2.66 19.02
N CYS A 112 -14.92 -2.72 19.58
CA CYS A 112 -13.74 -3.07 18.86
C CYS A 112 -14.22 -4.28 18.08
N SER A 113 -14.62 -4.06 16.83
CA SER A 113 -14.41 -5.08 15.84
C SER A 113 -12.92 -5.29 15.90
N MET A 114 -12.48 -6.19 16.79
CA MET A 114 -11.28 -6.93 16.55
C MET A 114 -11.39 -7.31 15.08
N PRO A 115 -10.37 -7.04 14.23
CA PRO A 115 -10.36 -7.59 12.88
C PRO A 115 -10.75 -9.04 13.10
N ALA A 116 -11.90 -9.44 12.55
CA ALA A 116 -12.54 -10.67 13.02
C ALA A 116 -11.43 -11.70 13.01
N THR A 117 -11.09 -12.25 14.18
CA THR A 117 -10.09 -13.32 14.32
C THR A 117 -10.63 -14.61 13.69
N VAL A 118 -11.48 -14.46 12.68
CA VAL A 118 -11.75 -15.42 11.64
C VAL A 118 -10.47 -15.43 10.83
N ILE A 119 -9.55 -16.30 11.26
CA ILE A 119 -8.58 -16.91 10.35
C ILE A 119 -9.39 -17.20 9.08
N PRO A 120 -9.10 -16.53 7.95
CA PRO A 120 -9.86 -16.76 6.73
C PRO A 120 -9.86 -18.26 6.46
N ASP A 121 -11.01 -18.84 6.10
CA ASP A 121 -11.07 -20.27 5.79
C ASP A 121 -9.94 -20.61 4.82
N PRO A 122 -9.20 -21.71 5.04
CA PRO A 122 -8.07 -22.07 4.19
C PRO A 122 -8.49 -22.12 2.72
N LEU A 123 -7.58 -21.75 1.83
CA LEU A 123 -7.82 -21.86 0.40
C LEU A 123 -8.11 -23.32 0.04
N PRO A 124 -9.11 -23.61 -0.81
CA PRO A 124 -9.33 -24.97 -1.30
C PRO A 124 -8.09 -25.48 -2.01
N GLU A 125 -7.69 -26.74 -1.78
CA GLU A 125 -6.51 -27.34 -2.42
C GLU A 125 -6.54 -27.24 -3.95
N ALA A 126 -7.74 -27.27 -4.55
CA ALA A 126 -7.95 -27.08 -5.99
C ALA A 126 -7.40 -25.74 -6.53
N THR A 127 -7.19 -24.75 -5.67
CA THR A 127 -6.66 -23.42 -6.05
C THR A 127 -5.13 -23.34 -6.05
N ARG A 128 -4.44 -24.35 -5.48
CA ARG A 128 -2.97 -24.41 -5.40
C ARG A 128 -2.26 -24.24 -6.75
N PRO A 129 -2.71 -24.85 -7.87
CA PRO A 129 -2.10 -24.60 -9.17
C PRO A 129 -2.15 -23.12 -9.58
N SER A 130 -3.26 -22.42 -9.32
CA SER A 130 -3.44 -21.02 -9.64
C SER A 130 -2.59 -20.10 -8.75
N VAL A 131 -2.45 -20.44 -7.46
CA VAL A 131 -1.52 -19.75 -6.54
C VAL A 131 -0.08 -19.88 -7.04
N ARG A 132 0.37 -21.11 -7.34
CA ARG A 132 1.71 -21.38 -7.87
C ARG A 132 1.98 -20.63 -9.17
N ALA A 133 1.03 -20.61 -10.09
CA ALA A 133 1.13 -19.88 -11.34
C ALA A 133 1.29 -18.37 -11.14
N TRP A 134 0.51 -17.81 -10.23
CA TRP A 134 0.61 -16.40 -9.89
C TRP A 134 1.94 -16.07 -9.21
N VAL A 135 2.41 -16.90 -8.27
CA VAL A 135 3.72 -16.72 -7.63
C VAL A 135 4.86 -16.79 -8.65
N LEU A 136 4.84 -17.75 -9.58
CA LEU A 136 5.83 -17.80 -10.67
C LEU A 136 5.80 -16.50 -11.49
N LEU A 137 4.62 -16.00 -11.85
CA LEU A 137 4.49 -14.74 -12.60
C LEU A 137 5.07 -13.55 -11.82
N VAL A 138 4.86 -13.48 -10.50
CA VAL A 138 5.42 -12.45 -9.63
C VAL A 138 6.95 -12.52 -9.58
N VAL A 139 7.52 -13.74 -9.49
CA VAL A 139 8.97 -13.98 -9.52
C VAL A 139 9.56 -13.55 -10.86
N LEU A 140 8.98 -14.01 -11.98
CA LEU A 140 9.45 -13.65 -13.33
C LEU A 140 9.26 -12.17 -13.68
N ARG A 141 8.41 -11.44 -12.94
CA ARG A 141 8.27 -9.98 -13.03
C ARG A 141 9.21 -9.22 -12.09
N GLY A 142 10.06 -9.91 -11.33
CA GLY A 142 11.03 -9.30 -10.43
C GLY A 142 10.37 -8.60 -9.23
N ARG A 143 9.31 -9.21 -8.67
CA ARG A 143 8.52 -8.64 -7.56
C ARG A 143 8.47 -9.53 -6.33
N LEU A 144 9.41 -10.47 -6.18
CA LEU A 144 9.49 -11.37 -5.02
C LEU A 144 9.65 -10.61 -3.69
N THR A 145 10.49 -9.58 -3.63
CA THR A 145 10.65 -8.76 -2.42
C THR A 145 9.38 -8.00 -2.06
N MET A 146 8.65 -7.50 -3.06
CA MET A 146 7.34 -6.86 -2.86
C MET A 146 6.29 -7.86 -2.40
N LEU A 147 6.31 -9.09 -2.90
CA LEU A 147 5.42 -10.16 -2.45
C LEU A 147 5.62 -10.45 -0.96
N ARG A 148 6.87 -10.64 -0.51
CA ARG A 148 7.18 -10.86 0.92
C ARG A 148 6.77 -9.66 1.77
N ALA A 149 7.03 -8.44 1.31
CA ALA A 149 6.61 -7.22 2.01
C ALA A 149 5.07 -7.13 2.10
N TRP A 150 4.36 -7.49 1.04
CA TRP A 150 2.90 -7.52 0.99
C TRP A 150 2.32 -8.56 1.96
N ILE A 151 2.90 -9.77 2.01
CA ILE A 151 2.52 -10.83 2.94
C ILE A 151 2.66 -10.34 4.39
N ALA A 152 3.81 -9.77 4.72
CA ALA A 152 4.09 -9.20 6.03
C ALA A 152 3.27 -7.92 6.37
N GLY A 153 2.35 -7.49 5.50
CA GLY A 153 1.54 -6.28 5.72
C GLY A 153 2.35 -4.98 5.73
N ARG A 154 3.56 -4.97 5.16
CA ARG A 154 4.42 -3.79 5.13
C ARG A 154 3.95 -2.79 4.07
N PRO A 155 4.18 -1.48 4.26
CA PRO A 155 3.86 -0.48 3.26
C PRO A 155 4.60 -0.75 1.95
N LEU A 156 3.86 -0.78 0.84
CA LEU A 156 4.43 -0.90 -0.50
C LEU A 156 4.52 0.49 -1.14
N GLY A 157 5.63 0.75 -1.82
CA GLY A 157 5.74 1.92 -2.71
C GLY A 157 4.79 1.81 -3.90
N LYS A 158 4.65 2.90 -4.66
CA LYS A 158 3.89 2.89 -5.92
C LYS A 158 4.64 2.06 -6.96
N ASP A 159 4.04 0.97 -7.43
CA ASP A 159 4.59 0.13 -8.50
C ASP A 159 3.49 -0.35 -9.44
N SER A 160 3.54 0.10 -10.70
CA SER A 160 2.51 -0.23 -11.69
C SER A 160 2.53 -1.69 -12.15
N THR A 161 3.67 -2.38 -12.00
CA THR A 161 3.77 -3.82 -12.30
C THR A 161 3.08 -4.62 -11.20
N TRP A 162 3.28 -4.24 -9.95
CA TRP A 162 2.58 -4.80 -8.80
C TRP A 162 1.07 -4.62 -8.90
N ASP A 163 0.59 -3.42 -9.25
CA ASP A 163 -0.85 -3.17 -9.48
C ASP A 163 -1.44 -4.10 -10.56
N ARG A 164 -0.67 -4.38 -11.62
CA ARG A 164 -1.08 -5.32 -12.68
C ARG A 164 -1.07 -6.77 -12.18
N LEU A 165 -0.08 -7.15 -11.38
CA LEU A 165 0.01 -8.48 -10.78
C LEU A 165 -1.16 -8.74 -9.82
N GLN A 166 -1.56 -7.76 -9.01
CA GLN A 166 -2.73 -7.88 -8.13
C GLN A 166 -4.03 -8.06 -8.93
N ARG A 167 -4.18 -7.36 -10.06
CA ARG A 167 -5.34 -7.54 -10.96
C ARG A 167 -5.36 -8.89 -11.67
N ALA A 168 -4.20 -9.53 -11.80
CA ALA A 168 -4.06 -10.86 -12.38
C ALA A 168 -4.31 -11.99 -11.36
N ILE A 169 -4.63 -11.67 -10.10
CA ILE A 169 -5.05 -12.68 -9.11
C ILE A 169 -6.45 -13.20 -9.51
N PRO A 170 -6.62 -14.51 -9.68
CA PRO A 170 -7.92 -15.15 -9.94
C PRO A 170 -9.01 -14.72 -8.97
N GLU A 171 -10.24 -14.62 -9.47
CA GLU A 171 -11.40 -14.26 -8.64
C GLU A 171 -11.68 -15.30 -7.55
N ALA A 172 -11.43 -16.58 -7.83
CA ALA A 172 -11.53 -17.66 -6.86
C ALA A 172 -10.58 -17.51 -5.65
N LEU A 173 -9.52 -16.71 -5.77
CA LEU A 173 -8.56 -16.41 -4.70
C LEU A 173 -8.89 -15.10 -3.93
N ALA A 174 -9.89 -14.35 -4.38
CA ALA A 174 -10.33 -13.14 -3.68
C ALA A 174 -11.21 -13.50 -2.48
N ASP A 175 -11.16 -12.67 -1.43
CA ASP A 175 -12.07 -12.79 -0.30
C ASP A 175 -13.47 -12.38 -0.76
N GLY A 176 -14.26 -13.36 -1.21
CA GLY A 176 -15.58 -13.13 -1.75
C GLY A 176 -16.51 -12.44 -0.75
N ARG A 177 -16.59 -11.10 -0.81
CA ARG A 177 -17.68 -10.28 -0.26
C ARG A 177 -17.89 -9.05 -1.12
N ALA A 178 -19.16 -8.61 -1.13
CA ALA A 178 -19.78 -7.50 -1.86
C ALA A 178 -19.21 -6.09 -1.55
N SER A 179 -17.90 -5.97 -1.36
CA SER A 179 -17.16 -4.72 -1.23
C SER A 179 -16.64 -4.29 -2.60
N ARG A 180 -16.68 -2.97 -2.88
CA ARG A 180 -16.09 -2.39 -4.11
C ARG A 180 -14.56 -2.61 -4.23
N LYS A 181 -13.89 -3.07 -3.17
CA LYS A 181 -12.46 -3.45 -3.17
C LYS A 181 -12.33 -4.95 -2.91
N ARG A 182 -11.64 -5.65 -3.81
CA ARG A 182 -11.25 -7.06 -3.62
C ARG A 182 -10.26 -7.16 -2.46
N GLY A 183 -10.60 -7.95 -1.45
CA GLY A 183 -9.67 -8.39 -0.41
C GLY A 183 -8.90 -9.63 -0.87
N TYR A 184 -7.70 -9.80 -0.34
CA TYR A 184 -6.83 -10.96 -0.60
C TYR A 184 -6.18 -11.46 0.71
N ASP A 185 -6.83 -11.23 1.85
CA ASP A 185 -6.37 -11.63 3.17
C ASP A 185 -6.24 -13.14 3.30
N ARG A 186 -7.13 -13.94 2.67
CA ARG A 186 -7.01 -15.40 2.64
C ARG A 186 -5.80 -15.87 1.85
N LEU A 187 -5.57 -15.30 0.67
CA LEU A 187 -4.38 -15.58 -0.14
C LEU A 187 -3.11 -15.17 0.62
N ARG A 188 -3.16 -14.04 1.31
CA ARG A 188 -2.04 -13.54 2.11
C ARG A 188 -1.69 -14.49 3.26
N ALA A 189 -2.68 -14.95 4.01
CA ALA A 189 -2.50 -15.93 5.08
C ALA A 189 -1.95 -17.26 4.54
N HIS A 190 -2.51 -17.77 3.45
CA HIS A 190 -2.00 -18.99 2.81
C HIS A 190 -0.53 -18.85 2.37
N LEU A 191 -0.15 -17.72 1.77
CA LEU A 191 1.23 -17.48 1.38
C LEU A 191 2.17 -17.19 2.55
N GLU A 192 1.67 -16.81 3.73
CA GLU A 192 2.50 -16.68 4.92
C GLU A 192 3.10 -18.04 5.33
N ASP A 193 2.31 -19.11 5.18
CA ASP A 193 2.72 -20.48 5.49
C ASP A 193 3.36 -21.21 4.30
N ASP A 194 2.80 -21.03 3.08
CA ASP A 194 3.13 -21.87 1.93
C ASP A 194 4.04 -21.21 0.88
N LEU A 195 4.45 -19.95 1.04
CA LEU A 195 5.31 -19.29 0.04
C LEU A 195 6.63 -20.05 -0.15
N ASP A 196 7.33 -20.39 0.93
CA ASP A 196 8.65 -21.02 0.85
C ASP A 196 8.59 -22.43 0.18
N PRO A 197 7.63 -23.32 0.53
CA PRO A 197 7.36 -24.54 -0.23
C PRO A 197 7.08 -24.30 -1.72
N ILE A 198 6.24 -23.31 -2.05
CA ILE A 198 5.93 -22.96 -3.45
C ILE A 198 7.19 -22.48 -4.19
N LEU A 199 8.04 -21.68 -3.54
CA LEU A 199 9.30 -21.21 -4.12
C LEU A 199 10.23 -22.38 -4.41
N THR A 200 10.32 -23.36 -3.52
CA THR A 200 11.08 -24.60 -3.74
C THR A 200 10.53 -25.40 -4.93
N GLU A 201 9.20 -25.54 -5.04
CA GLU A 201 8.56 -26.23 -6.18
C GLU A 201 8.92 -25.59 -7.53
N ILE A 202 8.94 -24.25 -7.61
CA ILE A 202 9.18 -23.53 -8.88
C ILE A 202 10.66 -23.22 -9.13
N ALA A 203 11.56 -23.47 -8.16
CA ALA A 203 12.96 -23.06 -8.22
C ALA A 203 13.69 -23.59 -9.46
N THR A 204 13.49 -24.86 -9.80
CA THR A 204 14.08 -25.49 -11.00
C THR A 204 13.61 -24.80 -12.28
N THR A 205 12.33 -24.45 -12.37
CA THR A 205 11.79 -23.72 -13.53
C THR A 205 12.35 -22.30 -13.63
N VAL A 206 12.50 -21.60 -12.50
CA VAL A 206 13.14 -20.27 -12.48
C VAL A 206 14.60 -20.36 -12.95
N LEU A 207 15.34 -21.38 -12.51
CA LEU A 207 16.71 -21.65 -12.94
C LEU A 207 16.82 -21.99 -14.44
N GLU A 208 15.88 -22.76 -14.98
CA GLU A 208 15.84 -23.04 -16.42
C GLU A 208 15.56 -21.78 -17.23
N VAL A 209 14.61 -20.94 -16.79
CA VAL A 209 14.31 -19.65 -17.43
C VAL A 209 15.52 -18.70 -17.35
N SER A 210 16.28 -18.70 -16.25
CA SER A 210 17.45 -17.83 -16.10
C SER A 210 18.61 -18.20 -17.04
N ARG A 211 18.63 -19.43 -17.57
CA ARG A 211 19.66 -19.93 -18.50
C ARG A 211 19.31 -19.67 -19.97
N LEU A 212 18.10 -19.19 -20.26
CA LEU A 212 17.69 -18.87 -21.61
C LEU A 212 18.41 -17.62 -22.11
N ASP A 213 18.81 -17.63 -23.38
CA ASP A 213 19.46 -16.48 -24.02
C ASP A 213 18.44 -15.35 -24.24
N PRO A 214 18.53 -14.21 -23.53
CA PRO A 214 17.60 -13.10 -23.68
C PRO A 214 17.76 -12.36 -25.02
N THR A 215 18.85 -12.61 -25.75
CA THR A 215 19.14 -11.98 -27.05
C THR A 215 18.59 -12.77 -28.24
N ALA A 216 18.09 -13.99 -28.01
CA ALA A 216 17.44 -14.79 -29.03
C ALA A 216 16.24 -14.04 -29.65
N LEU A 217 15.95 -14.32 -30.93
CA LEU A 217 14.80 -13.74 -31.65
C LEU A 217 13.51 -13.89 -30.83
N GLY A 218 12.77 -12.80 -30.63
CA GLY A 218 11.68 -12.73 -29.64
C GLY A 218 10.59 -13.80 -29.75
N ARG A 219 10.36 -14.39 -30.95
CA ARG A 219 9.46 -15.54 -31.13
C ARG A 219 10.02 -16.85 -30.57
N ALA A 220 11.32 -17.09 -30.77
CA ALA A 220 12.01 -18.27 -30.25
C ALA A 220 12.12 -18.21 -28.72
N LEU A 221 12.50 -17.05 -28.18
CA LEU A 221 12.56 -16.83 -26.73
C LEU A 221 11.19 -17.05 -26.06
N LYS A 222 10.13 -16.48 -26.66
CA LYS A 222 8.75 -16.70 -26.19
C LYS A 222 8.41 -18.18 -26.15
N ALA A 223 8.66 -18.91 -27.24
CA ALA A 223 8.35 -20.33 -27.32
C ALA A 223 9.09 -21.13 -26.24
N GLU A 224 10.36 -20.80 -26.00
CA GLU A 224 11.20 -21.52 -25.05
C GLU A 224 10.82 -21.23 -23.59
N VAL A 225 10.54 -19.97 -23.24
CA VAL A 225 10.02 -19.62 -21.91
C VAL A 225 8.68 -20.32 -21.66
N LEU A 226 7.76 -20.29 -22.64
CA LEU A 226 6.45 -20.93 -22.50
C LEU A 226 6.56 -22.45 -22.39
N ARG A 227 7.47 -23.08 -23.15
CA ARG A 227 7.75 -24.52 -23.05
C ARG A 227 8.23 -24.89 -21.65
N THR A 228 9.21 -24.13 -21.13
CA THR A 228 9.81 -24.32 -19.80
C THR A 228 8.80 -24.14 -18.66
N THR A 229 7.86 -23.20 -18.82
CA THR A 229 6.87 -22.85 -17.78
C THR A 229 5.50 -23.51 -17.99
N SER A 230 5.36 -24.36 -19.01
CA SER A 230 4.07 -24.90 -19.49
C SER A 230 3.26 -25.65 -18.43
N TRP A 231 3.94 -26.36 -17.53
CA TRP A 231 3.33 -27.16 -16.47
C TRP A 231 2.69 -26.32 -15.34
N VAL A 232 3.02 -25.03 -15.28
CA VAL A 232 2.58 -24.14 -14.19
C VAL A 232 1.28 -23.41 -14.54
N TRP A 233 1.09 -23.02 -15.80
CA TRP A 233 0.00 -22.15 -16.19
C TRP A 233 -1.38 -22.82 -16.07
N THR A 234 -2.38 -22.00 -15.73
CA THR A 234 -3.77 -22.44 -15.55
C THR A 234 -4.70 -21.55 -16.38
N ASP A 235 -5.96 -21.95 -16.55
CA ASP A 235 -6.95 -21.11 -17.22
C ASP A 235 -7.22 -19.80 -16.45
N ASP A 236 -7.15 -19.87 -15.11
CA ASP A 236 -7.35 -18.72 -14.22
C ASP A 236 -6.14 -17.76 -14.20
N VAL A 237 -4.93 -18.28 -14.38
CA VAL A 237 -3.68 -17.52 -14.48
C VAL A 237 -3.00 -17.87 -15.81
N PRO A 238 -3.45 -17.26 -16.92
CA PRO A 238 -2.99 -17.62 -18.24
C PRO A 238 -1.52 -17.21 -18.44
N ALA A 239 -0.85 -17.95 -19.32
CA ALA A 239 0.52 -17.64 -19.68
C ALA A 239 0.66 -16.20 -20.24
N PRO A 240 1.73 -15.47 -19.87
CA PRO A 240 1.91 -14.10 -20.33
C PRO A 240 2.15 -14.05 -21.84
N THR A 241 1.62 -13.02 -22.49
CA THR A 241 1.73 -12.86 -23.93
C THR A 241 2.95 -12.03 -24.37
N ILE A 242 3.53 -11.26 -23.43
CA ILE A 242 4.61 -10.29 -23.65
C ILE A 242 5.57 -10.19 -22.45
N GLY A 243 6.78 -9.67 -22.71
CA GLY A 243 7.76 -9.33 -21.68
C GLY A 243 8.77 -10.43 -21.34
N PHE A 244 9.09 -11.31 -22.29
CA PHE A 244 9.99 -12.46 -22.08
C PHE A 244 11.46 -12.11 -21.85
N PRO A 245 12.08 -11.10 -22.52
CA PRO A 245 13.47 -10.75 -22.18
C PRO A 245 13.62 -10.25 -20.73
N PRO A 246 12.75 -9.36 -20.21
CA PRO A 246 12.75 -9.02 -18.79
C PRO A 246 12.56 -10.22 -17.84
N PHE A 247 11.86 -11.27 -18.25
CA PHE A 247 11.67 -12.47 -17.41
C PHE A 247 12.99 -13.18 -17.16
N CYS A 248 13.83 -13.33 -18.19
CA CYS A 248 15.12 -14.00 -18.05
C CYS A 248 16.02 -13.21 -17.08
N ALA A 249 16.07 -11.88 -17.21
CA ALA A 249 16.81 -11.02 -16.29
C ALA A 249 16.29 -11.08 -14.85
N CYS A 250 14.97 -11.09 -14.66
CA CYS A 250 14.36 -11.24 -13.32
C CYS A 250 14.59 -12.64 -12.74
N ALA A 251 14.60 -13.68 -13.57
CA ALA A 251 14.89 -15.04 -13.16
C ALA A 251 16.33 -15.19 -12.66
N VAL A 252 17.31 -14.53 -13.30
CA VAL A 252 18.70 -14.48 -12.80
C VAL A 252 18.75 -13.90 -11.38
N ALA A 253 18.16 -12.73 -11.16
CA ALA A 253 18.12 -12.11 -9.83
C ALA A 253 17.34 -12.97 -8.80
N ALA A 254 16.32 -13.69 -9.25
CA ALA A 254 15.57 -14.60 -8.40
C ALA A 254 16.39 -15.84 -8.02
N VAL A 255 17.21 -16.39 -8.92
CA VAL A 255 18.09 -17.53 -8.63
C VAL A 255 19.11 -17.19 -7.54
N GLU A 256 19.74 -16.01 -7.62
CA GLU A 256 20.64 -15.52 -6.56
C GLU A 256 19.94 -15.51 -5.21
N TRP A 257 18.74 -14.92 -5.16
CA TRP A 257 17.94 -14.88 -3.94
C TRP A 257 17.55 -16.28 -3.44
N LEU A 258 17.11 -17.18 -4.33
CA LEU A 258 16.69 -18.55 -3.99
C LEU A 258 17.86 -19.39 -3.47
N ALA A 259 19.08 -19.17 -4.00
CA ALA A 259 20.30 -19.81 -3.51
C ALA A 259 20.63 -19.34 -2.09
N ASP A 260 20.59 -18.03 -1.84
CA ASP A 260 20.89 -17.43 -0.53
C ASP A 260 19.92 -17.90 0.57
N HIS A 261 18.72 -18.35 0.20
CA HIS A 261 17.66 -18.78 1.12
C HIS A 261 17.39 -20.29 1.07
N ASN A 262 18.33 -21.10 0.54
CA ASN A 262 18.28 -22.58 0.52
C ASN A 262 17.08 -23.20 -0.23
N HIS A 263 16.52 -22.51 -1.23
CA HIS A 263 15.44 -23.06 -2.07
C HIS A 263 15.96 -23.83 -3.29
N LEU A 264 17.26 -23.77 -3.55
CA LEU A 264 17.94 -24.56 -4.57
C LEU A 264 18.74 -25.65 -3.87
N GLU A 265 18.43 -26.92 -4.14
CA GLU A 265 19.26 -28.03 -3.65
C GLU A 265 20.70 -27.88 -4.19
N PRO A 266 21.73 -28.04 -3.34
CA PRO A 266 23.10 -28.10 -3.82
C PRO A 266 23.24 -29.34 -4.71
N ARG A 267 23.45 -29.11 -6.00
CA ARG A 267 23.83 -30.17 -6.94
C ARG A 267 25.30 -30.52 -6.82
#